data_AF-A0A7X7Q6F1-F1
#
_entry.id   AF-A0A7X7Q6F1-F1
#
_cell.length_a   1.000
_cell.length_b   1.000
_cell.length_c   1.000
_cell.angle_alpha   90.00
_cell.angle_beta   90.00
_cell.angle_gamma   90.00
#
_symmetry.space_group_name_H-M   'P 1'
#
loop_
_entity.id
_entity.type
_entity.pdbx_description
1 polymer ?
#
loop_
_entity_poly.entity_id
_entity_poly.type
_entity_poly.pdbx_seq_one_letter_code
_entity_poly.pdbx_strand_id
1 'polypeptide(L)'
;RELPERDRRWGAFLDASLDRVADAAILGGLAWHLALTGHRLWAVLAIVGLVLAQLTSYTKARAEAVGASADVGVVTRADRLALAVVGTFLAGIGVPWALEVAVALLAVGGGVTVVQRLWHVHRQIG
;
A
#
# COMPACT_ATOMS: atom_id res chain seq x y z
N ARG A 1 2.77 -28.25 -17.42
CA ARG A 1 1.43 -28.70 -16.96
C ARG A 1 0.77 -27.48 -16.33
N GLU A 2 -0.32 -26.99 -16.92
CA GLU A 2 -1.11 -25.92 -16.31
C GLU A 2 -1.78 -26.45 -15.03
N LEU A 3 -1.85 -25.61 -13.99
CA LEU A 3 -2.50 -25.98 -12.73
C LEU A 3 -4.03 -26.09 -12.92
N PRO A 4 -4.71 -26.96 -12.17
CA PRO A 4 -6.17 -27.01 -12.14
C PRO A 4 -6.78 -25.64 -11.82
N GLU A 5 -7.92 -25.31 -12.42
CA GLU A 5 -8.58 -23.99 -12.29
C GLU A 5 -8.85 -23.60 -10.83
N ARG A 6 -9.25 -24.58 -10.00
CA ARG A 6 -9.46 -24.37 -8.55
C ARG A 6 -8.19 -23.87 -7.86
N ASP A 7 -7.05 -24.46 -8.20
CA ASP A 7 -5.78 -24.17 -7.55
C ASP A 7 -5.24 -22.81 -7.99
N ARG A 8 -5.46 -22.41 -9.25
CA ARG A 8 -5.17 -21.03 -9.71
C ARG A 8 -5.96 -19.98 -8.94
N ARG A 9 -7.27 -20.18 -8.75
CA ARG A 9 -8.14 -19.23 -8.02
C ARG A 9 -7.76 -19.12 -6.55
N TRP A 10 -7.52 -20.26 -5.90
CA TRP A 10 -7.04 -20.28 -4.51
C TRP A 10 -5.68 -19.60 -4.37
N GLY A 11 -4.73 -19.90 -5.27
CA GLY A 11 -3.41 -19.29 -5.29
C GLY A 11 -3.47 -17.77 -5.42
N ALA A 12 -4.25 -17.26 -6.38
CA ALA A 12 -4.43 -15.81 -6.57
C ALA A 12 -5.05 -15.13 -5.33
N PHE A 13 -6.03 -15.77 -4.68
CA PHE A 13 -6.62 -15.26 -3.44
C PHE A 13 -5.62 -15.23 -2.28
N LEU A 14 -4.83 -16.30 -2.13
CA LEU A 14 -3.82 -16.41 -1.09
C LEU A 14 -2.71 -15.38 -1.29
N ASP A 15 -2.21 -15.24 -2.52
CA ASP A 15 -1.17 -14.27 -2.89
C ASP A 15 -1.61 -12.84 -2.57
N ALA A 16 -2.80 -12.44 -3.01
CA ALA A 16 -3.37 -11.13 -2.70
C ALA A 16 -3.60 -10.89 -1.20
N SER A 17 -3.85 -11.95 -0.42
CA SER A 17 -4.02 -11.87 1.03
C SER A 17 -2.68 -11.72 1.75
N LEU A 18 -1.68 -12.52 1.37
CA LEU A 18 -0.33 -12.44 1.92
C LEU A 18 0.35 -11.12 1.58
N ASP A 19 0.08 -10.58 0.39
CA ASP A 19 0.53 -9.26 -0.02
C ASP A 19 0.08 -8.15 0.93
N ARG A 20 -1.16 -8.22 1.42
CA ARG A 20 -1.68 -7.28 2.42
C ARG A 20 -1.01 -7.42 3.77
N VAL A 21 -0.74 -8.66 4.19
CA VAL A 21 -0.03 -8.94 5.44
C VAL A 21 1.38 -8.39 5.37
N ALA A 22 2.08 -8.56 4.25
CA ALA A 22 3.40 -8.01 4.02
C ALA A 22 3.40 -6.47 4.07
N ASP A 23 2.48 -5.82 3.34
CA ASP A 23 2.34 -4.35 3.35
C ASP A 23 2.07 -3.83 4.79
N ALA A 24 1.20 -4.52 5.55
CA ALA A 24 0.89 -4.16 6.92
C ALA A 24 2.06 -4.36 7.89
N ALA A 25 2.82 -5.46 7.76
CA ALA A 25 3.99 -5.73 8.58
C ALA A 25 5.08 -4.68 8.36
N ILE A 26 5.33 -4.30 7.10
CA ILE A 26 6.33 -3.29 6.73
C ILE A 26 5.94 -1.93 7.32
N LEU A 27 4.75 -1.42 7.00
CA LEU A 27 4.34 -0.08 7.43
C LEU A 27 4.09 -0.01 8.95
N GLY A 28 3.59 -1.11 9.54
CA GLY A 28 3.43 -1.23 10.99
C GLY A 28 4.77 -1.23 11.72
N GLY A 29 5.76 -1.94 11.19
CA GLY A 29 7.13 -1.92 11.71
C GLY A 29 7.77 -0.54 11.63
N LEU A 30 7.59 0.18 10.52
CA LEU A 30 8.06 1.55 10.38
C LEU A 30 7.39 2.50 11.39
N ALA A 31 6.06 2.41 11.53
CA ALA A 31 5.32 3.19 12.50
C ALA A 31 5.81 2.94 13.94
N TRP A 32 6.03 1.66 14.28
CA TRP A 32 6.57 1.26 15.58
C TRP A 32 7.96 1.85 15.83
N HIS A 33 8.87 1.71 14.87
CA HIS A 33 10.23 2.24 14.97
C HIS A 33 10.25 3.78 15.13
N LEU A 34 9.47 4.50 14.32
CA LEU A 34 9.36 5.96 14.38
C LEU A 34 8.75 6.43 15.71
N ALA A 35 7.80 5.68 16.25
CA ALA A 35 7.21 5.98 17.57
C ALA A 35 8.25 5.85 18.69
N LEU A 36 9.06 4.78 18.68
CA LEU A 36 10.08 4.53 19.69
C LEU A 36 11.25 5.53 19.63
N THR A 37 11.56 6.07 18.46
CA THR A 37 12.64 7.05 18.26
C THR A 37 12.20 8.51 18.47
N GLY A 38 10.95 8.75 18.89
CA GLY A 38 10.43 10.10 19.18
C GLY A 38 9.83 10.84 17.98
N HIS A 39 9.80 10.22 16.80
CA HIS A 39 9.30 10.80 15.54
C HIS A 39 7.78 10.62 15.40
N ARG A 40 7.02 11.12 16.39
CA ARG A 40 5.56 10.86 16.53
C ARG A 40 4.74 11.21 15.30
N LEU A 41 5.00 12.36 14.67
CA LEU A 41 4.29 12.77 13.45
C LEU A 41 4.48 11.77 12.32
N TRP A 42 5.73 11.33 12.11
CA TRP A 42 6.08 10.36 11.07
C TRP A 42 5.51 8.97 11.36
N ALA A 43 5.45 8.57 12.63
CA ALA A 43 4.76 7.34 13.03
C ALA A 43 3.27 7.37 12.66
N VAL A 44 2.59 8.49 12.90
CA VAL A 44 1.19 8.68 12.50
C VAL A 44 1.05 8.63 10.98
N LEU A 45 1.94 9.28 10.24
CA LEU A 45 1.93 9.22 8.76
C LEU A 45 2.18 7.81 8.22
N ALA A 46 3.03 7.01 8.87
CA ALA A 46 3.23 5.61 8.52
C ALA A 46 1.95 4.77 8.75
N ILE A 47 1.21 5.03 9.83
CA ILE A 47 -0.10 4.42 10.09
C ILE A 47 -1.12 4.84 9.03
N VAL A 48 -1.15 6.13 8.68
CA VAL A 48 -2.01 6.63 7.59
C VAL A 48 -1.66 5.94 6.27
N GLY A 49 -0.37 5.81 5.94
CA GLY A 49 0.11 5.07 4.78
C GLY A 49 -0.34 3.61 4.80
N LEU A 50 -0.31 2.95 5.96
CA LEU A 50 -0.81 1.58 6.13
C LEU A 50 -2.29 1.48 5.80
N VAL A 51 -3.12 2.35 6.38
CA VAL A 51 -4.57 2.39 6.12
C VAL A 51 -4.84 2.61 4.63
N LEU A 52 -4.12 3.55 4.01
CA LEU A 52 -4.26 3.85 2.58
C LEU A 52 -3.85 2.66 1.70
N ALA A 53 -2.76 1.96 2.03
CA ALA A 53 -2.38 0.74 1.32
C ALA A 53 -3.50 -0.31 1.36
N GLN A 54 -4.13 -0.52 2.52
CA GLN A 54 -5.28 -1.43 2.63
C GLN A 54 -6.51 -0.94 1.85
N LEU A 55 -6.80 0.37 1.88
CA LEU A 55 -7.89 0.98 1.13
C LEU A 55 -7.71 0.86 -0.38
N THR A 56 -6.49 0.97 -0.92
CA THR A 56 -6.26 0.74 -2.36
C THR A 56 -6.70 -0.68 -2.76
N SER A 57 -6.28 -1.70 -2.01
CA SER A 57 -6.66 -3.08 -2.29
C SER A 57 -8.17 -3.33 -2.06
N TYR A 58 -8.77 -2.70 -1.05
CA TYR A 58 -10.20 -2.83 -0.77
C TYR A 58 -11.07 -2.18 -1.85
N THR A 59 -10.74 -0.96 -2.27
CA THR A 59 -11.48 -0.23 -3.31
C THR A 59 -11.51 -1.00 -4.62
N LYS A 60 -10.40 -1.64 -5.01
CA LYS A 60 -10.38 -2.53 -6.18
C LYS A 60 -11.32 -3.73 -6.04
N ALA A 61 -11.21 -4.49 -4.95
CA ALA A 61 -12.09 -5.64 -4.73
C ALA A 61 -13.57 -5.24 -4.65
N ARG A 62 -13.88 -4.07 -4.07
CA ARG A 62 -15.25 -3.57 -3.97
C ARG A 62 -15.79 -3.06 -5.31
N ALA A 63 -14.95 -2.45 -6.14
CA ALA A 63 -15.32 -2.05 -7.50
C ALA A 63 -15.73 -3.28 -8.34
N GLU A 64 -14.91 -4.33 -8.32
CA GLU A 64 -15.20 -5.58 -9.03
C GLU A 64 -16.52 -6.21 -8.57
N ALA A 65 -16.82 -6.16 -7.27
CA ALA A 65 -18.06 -6.67 -6.71
C ALA A 65 -19.32 -5.91 -7.16
N VAL A 66 -19.20 -4.66 -7.62
CA VAL A 66 -20.31 -3.86 -8.16
C VAL A 66 -20.29 -3.78 -9.70
N GLY A 67 -19.47 -4.62 -10.36
CA GLY A 67 -19.35 -4.64 -11.82
C GLY A 67 -18.52 -3.51 -12.43
N ALA A 68 -17.77 -2.77 -11.61
CA ALA A 68 -16.85 -1.72 -12.04
C ALA A 68 -15.38 -2.19 -11.93
N SER A 69 -14.44 -1.41 -12.45
CA SER A 69 -13.00 -1.66 -12.31
C SER A 69 -12.29 -0.49 -11.64
N ALA A 70 -11.17 -0.76 -10.96
CA ALA A 70 -10.34 0.26 -10.32
C ALA A 70 -8.85 0.04 -10.61
N ASP A 71 -8.52 -0.25 -11.87
CA ASP A 71 -7.14 -0.51 -12.34
C ASP A 71 -6.36 0.78 -12.63
N VAL A 72 -6.69 1.85 -11.91
CA VAL A 72 -5.98 3.14 -11.95
C VAL A 72 -5.18 3.36 -10.67
N GLY A 73 -4.27 4.33 -10.71
CA GLY A 73 -3.44 4.72 -9.57
C GLY A 73 -2.02 5.05 -9.98
N VAL A 74 -1.49 6.18 -9.51
CA VAL A 74 -0.08 6.53 -9.75
C VAL A 74 0.88 5.63 -8.99
N VAL A 75 0.54 5.28 -7.74
CA VAL A 75 1.43 4.48 -6.89
C VAL A 75 1.02 3.02 -6.94
N THR A 76 1.87 2.20 -7.54
CA THR A 76 1.69 0.75 -7.60
C THR A 76 2.15 0.07 -6.31
N ARG A 77 1.86 -1.23 -6.18
CA ARG A 77 2.36 -2.03 -5.06
C ARG A 77 3.89 -2.12 -5.06
N ALA A 78 4.48 -2.30 -6.24
CA ALA A 78 5.94 -2.37 -6.38
C ALA A 78 6.60 -1.07 -5.92
N ASP A 79 6.00 0.09 -6.25
CA ASP A 79 6.51 1.39 -5.82
C ASP A 79 6.45 1.54 -4.29
N ARG A 80 5.38 1.08 -3.64
CA ARG A 80 5.29 1.13 -2.17
C ARG A 80 6.39 0.30 -1.51
N LEU A 81 6.60 -0.92 -2.01
CA LEU A 81 7.64 -1.80 -1.50
C LEU A 81 9.03 -1.18 -1.73
N ALA A 82 9.28 -0.66 -2.93
CA ALA A 82 10.52 0.02 -3.27
C ALA A 82 10.78 1.22 -2.36
N LEU A 83 9.79 2.10 -2.15
CA LEU A 83 9.89 3.25 -1.26
C LEU A 83 10.20 2.84 0.18
N ALA A 84 9.51 1.82 0.70
CA ALA A 84 9.73 1.33 2.06
C ALA A 84 11.15 0.74 2.22
N VAL A 85 11.58 -0.11 1.29
CA VAL A 85 12.90 -0.75 1.33
C VAL A 85 14.01 0.29 1.17
N VAL A 86 13.93 1.14 0.15
CA VAL A 86 14.96 2.16 -0.14
C VAL A 86 15.01 3.19 0.99
N GLY A 87 13.87 3.68 1.47
CA GLY A 87 13.83 4.64 2.58
C GLY A 87 14.45 4.07 3.86
N THR A 88 14.10 2.83 4.20
CA THR A 88 14.67 2.14 5.36
C THR A 88 16.16 1.89 5.21
N PHE A 89 16.60 1.44 4.03
CA PHE A 89 18.01 1.19 3.75
C PHE A 89 18.85 2.47 3.84
N LEU A 90 18.40 3.56 3.21
CA LEU A 90 19.07 4.85 3.22
C LEU A 90 19.16 5.41 4.65
N ALA A 91 18.08 5.32 5.44
CA ALA A 91 18.11 5.70 6.84
C ALA A 91 19.09 4.83 7.66
N GLY A 92 19.16 3.52 7.38
CA GLY A 92 20.08 2.58 8.03
C GLY A 92 21.55 2.86 7.78
N ILE A 93 21.90 3.44 6.62
CA ILE A 93 23.27 3.89 6.32
C ILE A 93 23.53 5.36 6.72
N GLY A 94 22.60 5.98 7.44
CA GLY A 94 22.76 7.31 8.02
C GLY A 94 22.36 8.49 7.11
N VAL A 95 21.63 8.26 6.00
CA VAL A 95 21.10 9.36 5.19
C VAL A 95 19.97 10.05 5.97
N PRO A 96 20.11 11.35 6.29
CA PRO A 96 19.10 12.07 7.06
C PRO A 96 17.82 12.26 6.25
N TRP A 97 16.67 12.28 6.92
CA TRP A 97 15.33 12.47 6.34
C TRP A 97 14.85 11.40 5.35
N ALA A 98 15.65 10.36 5.07
CA ALA A 98 15.32 9.38 4.04
C ALA A 98 14.04 8.58 4.40
N LEU A 99 13.89 8.20 5.66
CA LEU A 99 12.73 7.44 6.12
C LEU A 99 11.48 8.32 6.17
N GLU A 100 11.61 9.56 6.62
CA GLU A 100 10.57 10.57 6.67
C GLU A 100 10.01 10.87 5.28
N VAL A 101 10.90 11.08 4.30
CA VAL A 101 10.52 11.29 2.90
C VAL A 101 9.83 10.06 2.34
N ALA A 102 10.35 8.85 2.60
CA ALA A 102 9.70 7.62 2.14
C ALA A 102 8.29 7.46 2.72
N VAL A 103 8.10 7.70 4.01
CA VAL A 103 6.79 7.65 4.67
C VAL A 103 5.86 8.74 4.13
N ALA A 104 6.36 9.95 3.88
CA ALA A 104 5.57 11.03 3.26
C ALA A 104 5.06 10.61 1.88
N LEU A 105 5.95 10.07 1.03
CA LEU A 105 5.60 9.61 -0.31
C LEU A 105 4.60 8.46 -0.28
N LEU A 106 4.76 7.51 0.65
CA LEU A 106 3.82 6.42 0.85
C LEU A 106 2.43 6.91 1.26
N ALA A 107 2.35 7.85 2.21
CA ALA A 107 1.09 8.42 2.66
C ALA A 107 0.40 9.27 1.58
N VAL A 108 1.11 10.23 1.00
CA VAL A 108 0.56 11.13 -0.04
C VAL A 108 0.20 10.34 -1.30
N GLY A 109 1.11 9.50 -1.78
CA GLY A 109 0.92 8.69 -2.97
C GLY A 109 -0.21 7.67 -2.83
N GLY A 110 -0.34 7.06 -1.65
CA GLY A 110 -1.47 6.20 -1.30
C GLY A 110 -2.79 6.97 -1.33
N GLY A 111 -2.83 8.17 -0.76
CA GLY A 111 -4.02 9.03 -0.72
C GLY A 111 -4.48 9.43 -2.11
N VAL A 112 -3.57 9.92 -2.95
CA VAL A 112 -3.83 10.25 -4.36
C VAL A 112 -4.38 9.05 -5.11
N THR A 113 -3.77 7.86 -4.92
CA THR A 113 -4.20 6.64 -5.59
C THR A 113 -5.61 6.22 -5.19
N VAL A 114 -5.96 6.30 -3.89
CA VAL A 114 -7.32 6.00 -3.42
C VAL A 114 -8.34 6.96 -4.05
N VAL A 115 -8.05 8.26 -4.06
CA VAL A 115 -8.94 9.27 -4.67
C VAL A 115 -9.15 8.98 -6.17
N GLN A 116 -8.07 8.67 -6.90
CA GLN A 116 -8.16 8.32 -8.32
C GLN A 116 -9.04 7.09 -8.55
N ARG A 117 -8.89 6.04 -7.74
CA ARG A 117 -9.71 4.83 -7.83
C ARG A 117 -11.18 5.11 -7.57
N LEU A 118 -11.48 5.85 -6.50
CA LEU A 118 -12.85 6.22 -6.16
C LEU A 118 -13.51 7.07 -7.25
N TRP A 119 -12.79 8.07 -7.77
CA TRP A 119 -13.30 8.92 -8.85
C TRP A 119 -13.51 8.15 -10.15
N HIS A 120 -12.60 7.24 -10.49
CA HIS A 120 -12.73 6.40 -11.68
C HIS A 120 -13.97 5.51 -11.60
N VAL A 121 -14.20 4.84 -10.46
CA VAL A 121 -15.39 4.01 -10.23
C VAL A 121 -16.67 4.85 -10.25
N HIS A 122 -16.66 6.04 -9.64
CA HIS A 122 -17.81 6.94 -9.67
C HIS A 122 -18.25 7.28 -11.09
N ARG A 123 -17.30 7.48 -12.02
CA ARG A 123 -17.59 7.76 -13.43
C ARG A 123 -18.06 6.55 -14.25
N GLN A 124 -17.88 5.33 -13.75
CA GLN A 124 -18.36 4.12 -14.42
C GLN A 124 -19.80 3.77 -14.03
N ILE A 125 -20.18 4.06 -12.78
CA ILE A 125 -21.47 3.66 -12.20
C ILE A 125 -22.48 4.82 -12.19
N GLY A 126 -22.01 6.06 -12.07
CA GLY A 126 -22.84 7.27 -12.13
C GLY A 126 -23.11 7.70 -13.56
#